data_AF-A0A091RFR9-F1
#
_entry.id   AF-A0A091RFR9-F1
#
_cell.length_a   1.000
_cell.length_b   1.000
_cell.length_c   1.000
_cell.angle_alpha   90.00
_cell.angle_beta   90.00
_cell.angle_gamma   90.00
#
_symmetry.space_group_name_H-M   'P 1'
#
loop_
_entity.id
_entity.type
_entity.pdbx_description
1 polymer ?
#
loop_
_entity_poly.entity_id
_entity_poly.type
_entity_poly.pdbx_seq_one_letter_code
_entity_poly.pdbx_strand_id
1 'polypeptide(L)'
;LGEGLGAKETPRQRYHRLQHEVQELFREVEQIQSTVKDSTAEEELTPMALARQVEGLKQQLISSHPVDFADPDGALAKRLLQQLEVAKCSKATPGKSPPKAPTPMGDTVTFELYWRPEQDQFAQTAKVS
;
A
#
# COMPACT_ATOMS: atom_id res chain seq x y z
N LEU A 1 -67.19 -1.44 -19.25
CA LEU A 1 -67.15 -1.68 -17.79
C LEU A 1 -67.78 -3.03 -17.53
N GLY A 2 -66.99 -4.03 -17.13
CA GLY A 2 -67.44 -5.41 -17.02
C GLY A 2 -66.69 -6.18 -15.95
N GLU A 3 -66.64 -5.62 -14.74
CA GLU A 3 -66.45 -6.44 -13.54
C GLU A 3 -67.83 -6.97 -13.14
N GLY A 4 -67.99 -8.29 -13.23
CA GLY A 4 -69.22 -8.99 -12.90
C GLY A 4 -68.91 -10.22 -12.06
N LEU A 5 -68.84 -10.01 -10.74
CA LEU A 5 -68.97 -11.02 -9.70
C LEU A 5 -70.21 -11.90 -9.99
N GLY A 6 -70.01 -13.11 -10.51
CA GLY A 6 -71.10 -14.09 -10.63
C GLY A 6 -70.98 -15.17 -11.71
N ALA A 7 -70.19 -14.96 -12.77
CA ALA A 7 -69.94 -15.99 -13.78
C ALA A 7 -68.57 -16.62 -13.57
N LYS A 8 -68.49 -17.95 -13.43
CA LYS A 8 -67.19 -18.65 -13.47
C LYS A 8 -66.50 -18.27 -14.79
N GLU A 9 -65.29 -17.74 -14.69
CA GLU A 9 -64.47 -17.42 -15.86
C GLU A 9 -64.45 -18.58 -16.86
N THR A 10 -64.60 -18.27 -18.14
CA THR A 10 -64.39 -19.26 -19.19
C THR A 10 -62.93 -19.72 -19.20
N PRO A 11 -62.61 -20.94 -19.66
CA PRO A 11 -61.23 -21.41 -19.75
C PRO A 11 -60.31 -20.46 -20.54
N ARG A 12 -60.84 -19.83 -21.59
CA ARG A 12 -60.09 -18.86 -22.41
C ARG A 12 -59.79 -17.56 -21.67
N GLN A 13 -60.72 -17.06 -20.85
CA GLN A 13 -60.49 -15.87 -20.03
C GLN A 13 -59.45 -16.14 -18.94
N ARG A 14 -59.54 -17.31 -18.27
CA ARG A 14 -58.52 -17.75 -17.31
C ARG A 14 -57.13 -17.80 -17.91
N TYR A 15 -57.01 -18.38 -19.11
CA TYR A 15 -55.73 -18.48 -19.80
C TYR A 15 -55.08 -17.11 -20.01
N HIS A 16 -55.82 -16.13 -20.53
CA HIS A 16 -55.27 -14.78 -20.74
C HIS A 16 -54.91 -14.09 -19.42
N ARG A 17 -55.77 -14.17 -18.40
CA ARG A 17 -55.46 -13.60 -17.07
C ARG A 17 -54.18 -14.22 -16.51
N LEU A 18 -54.07 -15.54 -16.52
CA LEU A 18 -52.90 -16.25 -16.00
C LEU A 18 -51.64 -15.93 -16.81
N GLN A 19 -51.76 -15.77 -18.13
CA GLN A 19 -50.63 -15.34 -18.98
C GLN A 19 -50.11 -13.96 -18.58
N HIS A 20 -51.01 -13.01 -18.32
CA HIS A 20 -50.63 -11.67 -17.85
C HIS A 20 -50.00 -11.73 -16.45
N GLU A 21 -50.61 -12.46 -15.52
CA GLU A 21 -50.09 -12.64 -14.15
C GLU A 21 -48.70 -13.28 -14.16
N VAL A 22 -48.46 -14.28 -15.00
CA VAL A 22 -47.14 -14.91 -15.13
C VAL A 22 -46.11 -13.95 -15.72
N GLN A 23 -46.48 -13.12 -16.70
CA GLN A 23 -45.58 -12.10 -17.25
C GLN A 23 -45.27 -10.99 -16.23
N GLU A 24 -46.25 -10.57 -15.45
CA GLU A 24 -46.08 -9.58 -14.39
C GLU A 24 -45.16 -10.12 -13.31
N LEU A 25 -45.42 -11.35 -12.84
CA LEU A 25 -44.56 -12.04 -11.88
C LEU A 25 -43.12 -12.19 -12.38
N PHE A 26 -42.92 -12.50 -13.67
CA PHE A 26 -41.58 -12.59 -14.25
C PHE A 26 -40.85 -11.25 -14.17
N ARG A 27 -41.54 -10.15 -14.53
CA ARG A 27 -40.98 -8.79 -14.45
C ARG A 27 -40.65 -8.38 -13.02
N GLU A 28 -41.52 -8.70 -12.07
CA GLU A 28 -41.28 -8.43 -10.64
C GLU A 28 -40.07 -9.19 -10.13
N VAL A 29 -39.91 -10.46 -10.50
CA VAL A 29 -38.75 -11.27 -10.12
C VAL A 29 -37.46 -10.70 -10.73
N GLU A 30 -37.46 -10.30 -11.99
CA GLU A 30 -36.29 -9.64 -12.61
C GLU A 30 -35.94 -8.32 -11.91
N GLN A 31 -36.94 -7.52 -11.56
CA GLN A 31 -36.75 -6.27 -10.83
C GLN A 31 -36.16 -6.52 -9.44
N ILE A 32 -36.71 -7.48 -8.67
CA ILE A 32 -36.18 -7.89 -7.37
C ILE A 32 -34.73 -8.37 -7.51
N GLN A 33 -34.43 -9.18 -8.52
CA GLN A 33 -33.07 -9.67 -8.76
C GLN A 33 -32.08 -8.53 -9.06
N SER A 34 -32.48 -7.54 -9.86
CA SER A 34 -31.66 -6.35 -10.12
C SER A 34 -31.40 -5.57 -8.85
N THR A 35 -32.45 -5.26 -8.07
CA THR A 35 -32.32 -4.52 -6.82
C THR A 35 -31.43 -5.26 -5.81
N VAL A 36 -31.54 -6.58 -5.71
CA VAL A 36 -30.65 -7.37 -4.82
C VAL A 36 -29.19 -7.28 -5.27
N LYS A 37 -28.90 -7.37 -6.58
CA LYS A 37 -27.53 -7.23 -7.10
C LYS A 37 -26.94 -5.86 -6.79
N ASP A 38 -27.72 -4.80 -6.97
CA ASP A 38 -27.30 -3.43 -6.67
C ASP A 38 -27.09 -3.23 -5.16
N SER A 39 -28.00 -3.75 -4.32
CA SER A 39 -27.87 -3.69 -2.86
C SER A 39 -26.67 -4.48 -2.32
N THR A 40 -26.32 -5.63 -2.91
CA THR A 40 -25.12 -6.38 -2.52
C THR A 40 -23.85 -5.59 -2.86
N ALA A 41 -23.82 -4.88 -3.99
CA ALA A 41 -22.69 -4.02 -4.35
C ALA A 41 -22.57 -2.81 -3.41
N GLU A 42 -23.68 -2.24 -2.94
CA GLU A 42 -23.67 -1.20 -1.89
C GLU A 42 -23.25 -1.75 -0.52
N GLU A 43 -23.60 -3.00 -0.18
CA GLU A 43 -23.20 -3.65 1.07
C GLU A 43 -21.68 -3.89 1.14
N GLU A 44 -21.03 -4.20 0.00
CA GLU A 44 -19.57 -4.33 -0.11
C GLU A 44 -18.83 -3.01 0.16
N LEU A 45 -19.47 -1.86 -0.04
CA LEU A 45 -18.96 -0.54 0.34
C LEU A 45 -19.23 -0.23 1.82
N THR A 46 -19.01 -1.21 2.70
CA THR A 46 -19.15 -0.99 4.14
C THR A 46 -18.18 0.12 4.59
N PRO A 47 -18.59 1.05 5.48
CA PRO A 47 -17.72 2.10 6.01
C PRO A 47 -16.39 1.59 6.57
N MET A 48 -16.39 0.38 7.15
CA MET A 48 -15.21 -0.30 7.66
C MET A 48 -14.22 -0.73 6.56
N ALA A 49 -14.71 -1.15 5.39
CA ALA A 49 -13.87 -1.53 4.25
C ALA A 49 -13.16 -0.30 3.66
N LEU A 50 -13.89 0.83 3.55
CA LEU A 50 -13.33 2.11 3.15
C LEU A 50 -12.28 2.61 4.17
N ALA A 51 -12.58 2.53 5.47
CA ALA A 51 -11.62 2.90 6.51
C ALA A 51 -10.31 2.10 6.42
N ARG A 52 -10.39 0.79 6.18
CA ARG A 52 -9.22 -0.07 5.96
C ARG A 52 -8.40 0.32 4.72
N GLN A 53 -9.06 0.67 3.61
CA GLN A 53 -8.37 1.14 2.41
C GLN A 53 -7.65 2.47 2.66
N VAL A 54 -8.31 3.42 3.34
CA VAL A 54 -7.72 4.72 3.70
C VAL A 54 -6.53 4.54 4.64
N GLU A 55 -6.61 3.63 5.61
CA GLU A 55 -5.49 3.32 6.49
C GLU A 55 -4.30 2.70 5.73
N GLY A 56 -4.57 1.79 4.79
CA GLY A 56 -3.55 1.23 3.91
C GLY A 56 -2.82 2.30 3.09
N LEU A 57 -3.57 3.24 2.50
CA LEU A 57 -3.01 4.38 1.77
C LEU A 57 -2.19 5.31 2.67
N LYS A 58 -2.64 5.57 3.90
CA LYS A 58 -1.87 6.34 4.90
C LYS A 58 -0.53 5.68 5.19
N GLN A 59 -0.52 4.36 5.38
CA GLN A 59 0.73 3.65 5.66
C GLN A 59 1.67 3.64 4.46
N GLN A 60 1.14 3.51 3.24
CA GLN A 60 1.96 3.66 2.03
C GLN A 60 2.61 5.05 1.96
N LEU A 61 1.84 6.11 2.23
CA LEU A 61 2.36 7.47 2.26
C LEU A 61 3.45 7.64 3.32
N ILE A 62 3.24 7.11 4.54
CA ILE A 62 4.19 7.16 5.64
C ILE A 62 5.48 6.38 5.32
N SER A 63 5.35 5.22 4.70
CA SER A 63 6.49 4.37 4.33
C SER A 63 7.29 4.90 3.14
N SER A 64 6.68 5.74 2.29
CA SER A 64 7.29 6.20 1.05
C SER A 64 8.36 7.28 1.26
N HIS A 65 8.40 7.93 2.43
CA HIS A 65 9.44 8.90 2.73
C HIS A 65 10.57 8.24 3.52
N PRO A 66 11.83 8.30 3.03
CA PRO A 66 12.99 7.91 3.81
C PRO A 66 13.22 8.96 4.90
N VAL A 67 12.44 8.89 5.97
CA VAL A 67 12.68 9.66 7.19
C VAL A 67 13.66 8.87 8.01
N ASP A 68 14.89 9.36 8.11
CA ASP A 68 15.86 8.82 9.05
C ASP A 68 15.45 9.23 10.47
N PHE A 69 14.79 8.32 11.17
CA PHE A 69 14.37 8.54 12.55
C PHE A 69 15.55 8.70 13.53
N ALA A 70 16.77 8.30 13.14
CA ALA A 70 17.97 8.47 13.96
C ALA A 70 18.57 9.89 13.82
N ASP A 71 18.34 10.57 12.70
CA ASP A 71 18.80 11.94 12.45
C ASP A 71 17.76 12.76 11.65
N PRO A 72 16.60 13.12 12.26
CA PRO A 72 15.49 13.77 11.54
C PRO A 72 15.86 15.13 10.95
N ASP A 73 16.82 15.84 11.55
CA ASP A 73 17.26 17.18 11.14
C ASP A 73 18.60 17.18 10.36
N GLY A 74 19.19 15.99 10.15
CA GLY A 74 20.53 15.84 9.57
C GLY A 74 21.64 16.46 10.42
N ALA A 75 21.42 16.65 11.72
CA ALA A 75 22.32 17.34 12.63
C ALA A 75 23.55 16.50 12.96
N LEU A 76 23.39 15.18 13.07
CA LEU A 76 24.50 14.25 13.31
C LEU A 76 25.41 14.18 12.07
N ALA A 77 24.82 14.11 10.87
CA ALA A 77 25.58 14.16 9.63
C ALA A 77 26.40 15.45 9.50
N LYS A 78 25.78 16.62 9.77
CA LYS A 78 26.47 17.93 9.75
C LYS A 78 27.61 18.00 10.77
N ARG A 79 27.39 17.52 11.99
CA ARG A 79 28.42 17.50 13.04
C ARG A 79 29.59 16.61 12.65
N LEU A 80 29.32 15.42 12.10
CA LEU A 80 30.36 14.50 11.66
C LEU A 80 31.21 15.12 10.54
N LEU A 81 30.58 15.73 9.53
CA LEU A 81 31.29 16.44 8.47
C LEU A 81 32.20 17.54 9.03
N GLN A 82 31.69 18.35 9.96
CA GLN A 82 32.47 19.41 10.60
C GLN A 82 33.65 18.86 11.42
N GLN A 83 33.46 17.77 12.16
CA GLN A 83 34.53 17.11 12.91
C GLN A 83 35.64 16.58 11.99
N LEU A 84 35.27 16.05 10.82
CA LEU A 84 36.23 15.59 9.81
C LEU A 84 37.01 16.76 9.18
N GLU A 85 36.36 17.89 8.91
CA GLU A 85 37.04 19.11 8.43
C GLU A 85 38.06 19.62 9.45
N VAL A 86 37.69 19.68 10.73
CA VAL A 86 38.60 20.07 11.81
C VAL A 86 39.80 19.13 11.89
N ALA A 87 39.56 17.80 11.90
CA ALA A 87 40.62 16.80 11.96
C ALA A 87 41.55 16.80 10.73
N LYS A 88 41.04 17.22 9.56
CA LYS A 88 41.83 17.38 8.33
C LYS A 88 42.78 18.57 8.41
N CYS A 89 42.38 19.67 9.06
CA CYS A 89 43.24 20.84 9.27
C CYS A 89 44.38 20.58 10.28
N SER A 90 44.24 19.60 11.18
CA SER A 90 45.25 19.28 12.20
C SER A 90 46.46 18.47 11.67
N LYS A 91 46.38 17.85 10.49
CA LYS A 91 47.42 16.95 9.95
C LYS A 91 48.13 17.53 8.72
N ALA A 92 49.06 18.45 8.96
CA ALA A 92 50.00 18.94 7.95
C ALA A 92 51.47 18.81 8.42
N THR A 93 51.96 17.58 8.64
CA THR A 93 53.41 17.27 8.65
C THR A 93 53.65 15.79 8.33
N PRO A 94 54.47 15.42 7.32
CA PRO A 94 54.76 14.03 6.99
C PRO A 94 56.00 13.52 7.74
N GLY A 95 55.87 12.42 8.48
CA GLY A 95 56.95 11.72 9.18
C GLY A 95 56.93 10.23 8.88
N LYS A 96 58.09 9.68 8.53
CA LYS A 96 58.34 8.36 7.91
C LYS A 96 58.58 7.26 8.97
N SER A 97 58.24 5.99 8.66
CA SER A 97 58.73 4.67 9.22
C SER A 97 57.93 4.00 10.38
N PRO A 98 58.06 2.66 10.67
CA PRO A 98 56.97 1.68 10.56
C PRO A 98 56.67 0.87 11.88
N PRO A 99 55.95 -0.28 11.86
CA PRO A 99 54.73 -0.50 12.64
C PRO A 99 54.95 -1.11 14.04
N LYS A 100 54.28 -0.57 15.06
CA LYS A 100 53.98 -1.30 16.31
C LYS A 100 52.62 -0.84 16.85
N ALA A 101 51.85 -1.81 17.36
CA ALA A 101 50.44 -1.74 17.73
C ALA A 101 49.99 -0.39 18.35
N PRO A 102 48.79 0.15 18.01
CA PRO A 102 48.39 1.44 18.55
C PRO A 102 47.73 1.28 19.93
N THR A 103 48.45 1.74 20.96
CA THR A 103 47.88 2.34 22.18
C THR A 103 47.03 3.56 21.78
N PRO A 104 45.86 3.81 22.39
CA PRO A 104 45.01 4.93 21.99
C PRO A 104 45.60 6.24 22.53
N MET A 105 46.30 6.98 21.66
CA MET A 105 46.68 8.37 21.89
C MET A 105 46.38 9.20 20.64
N GLY A 106 45.56 10.23 20.83
CA GLY A 106 45.53 11.45 20.00
C GLY A 106 44.99 11.33 18.57
N ASP A 107 43.79 11.89 18.36
CA ASP A 107 43.26 12.43 17.09
C ASP A 107 43.52 11.58 15.82
N THR A 108 43.29 10.27 15.93
CA THR A 108 43.36 9.35 14.79
C THR A 108 41.94 9.02 14.34
N VAL A 109 41.56 9.52 13.17
CA VAL A 109 40.29 9.19 12.52
C VAL A 109 40.43 7.83 11.83
N THR A 110 39.63 6.86 12.25
CA THR A 110 39.53 5.52 11.66
C THR A 110 38.20 5.36 10.94
N PHE A 111 38.23 4.94 9.67
CA PHE A 111 37.04 4.59 8.90
C PHE A 111 37.04 3.09 8.64
N GLU A 112 36.00 2.40 9.09
CA GLU A 112 35.82 0.96 8.87
C GLU A 112 34.61 0.76 7.95
N LEU A 113 34.84 0.14 6.79
CA LEU A 113 33.80 -0.16 5.81
C LEU A 113 33.64 -1.67 5.72
N TYR A 114 32.48 -2.17 6.12
CA TYR A 114 32.09 -3.57 5.95
C TYR A 114 31.04 -3.67 4.84
N TRP A 115 31.46 -4.08 3.65
CA TRP A 115 30.60 -4.17 2.47
C TRP A 115 30.92 -5.42 1.62
N ARG A 116 29.92 -6.06 1.02
CA ARG A 116 30.07 -7.25 0.15
C ARG A 116 29.59 -6.97 -1.29
N PRO A 117 30.39 -6.29 -2.10
CA PRO A 117 29.97 -5.81 -3.42
C PRO A 117 29.64 -6.92 -4.42
N GLU A 118 30.29 -8.08 -4.31
CA GLU A 118 30.05 -9.23 -5.20
C GLU A 118 28.65 -9.81 -5.02
N GLN A 119 28.12 -9.80 -3.80
CA GLN A 119 26.79 -10.34 -3.49
C GLN A 119 25.67 -9.45 -4.06
N ASP A 120 25.84 -8.13 -3.98
CA ASP A 120 24.89 -7.18 -4.55
C ASP A 120 24.96 -7.13 -6.08
N GLN A 121 26.16 -7.23 -6.66
CA GLN A 121 26.33 -7.32 -8.12
C GLN A 121 25.70 -8.59 -8.68
N PHE A 122 25.86 -9.73 -8.00
CA PHE A 122 25.20 -10.98 -8.38
C PHE A 122 23.68 -10.85 -8.29
N ALA A 123 23.14 -10.27 -7.21
CA ALA A 123 21.71 -10.05 -7.05
C ALA A 123 21.11 -9.09 -8.10
N GLN A 124 21.85 -8.07 -8.52
CA GLN A 124 21.47 -7.17 -9.61
C GLN A 124 21.46 -7.89 -10.96
N THR A 125 22.54 -8.62 -11.28
CA THR A 125 22.71 -9.30 -12.57
C THR A 125 21.69 -10.45 -12.74
N ALA A 126 21.37 -11.16 -11.67
CA ALA A 126 20.35 -12.22 -11.65
C ALA A 126 18.92 -11.70 -11.87
N LYS A 127 18.62 -10.44 -11.55
CA LYS A 127 17.31 -9.83 -11.82
C LYS A 127 17.12 -9.44 -13.29
N VAL A 128 18.21 -9.30 -14.04
CA VAL A 128 18.21 -8.83 -15.44
C VAL A 128 18.43 -9.98 -16.43
N SER A 129 18.84 -11.17 -15.94
CA SER A 129 19.06 -12.39 -16.74
C SER A 129 17.80 -13.24 -16.87
#